data_AF-A0A2G5I686-F1
#
_entry.id   AF-A0A2G5I686-F1
#
_cell.length_a   1.000
_cell.length_b   1.000
_cell.length_c   1.000
_cell.angle_alpha   90.00
_cell.angle_beta   90.00
_cell.angle_gamma   90.00
#
_symmetry.space_group_name_H-M   'P 1'
#
loop_
_entity.id
_entity.type
_entity.pdbx_description
1 polymer ?
#
loop_
_entity_poly.entity_id
_entity_poly.type
_entity_poly.pdbx_seq_one_letter_code
_entity_poly.pdbx_strand_id
1 'polypeptide(L)'
;MDDLTLLSLGAYTRIFRGWHPEPTDVPTLLVRATEPLPHMPDQWQSSWPGPHDTADVPGTHLSMLENHATTTAEAIRGWIEALGPAAG
;
A
#
# COMPACT_ATOMS: atom_id res chain seq x y z
N MET A 1 13.21 20.20 4.95
CA MET A 1 13.62 19.22 3.93
C MET A 1 14.91 19.72 3.35
N ASP A 2 15.97 18.92 3.39
CA ASP A 2 17.29 19.31 2.85
C ASP A 2 17.46 18.89 1.38
N ASP A 3 18.48 19.43 0.72
CA ASP A 3 18.77 19.20 -0.70
C ASP A 3 19.02 17.71 -1.01
N LEU A 4 19.64 16.99 -0.08
CA LEU A 4 19.92 15.56 -0.23
C LEU A 4 18.64 14.72 -0.23
N THR A 5 17.66 15.08 0.61
CA THR A 5 16.34 14.45 0.63
C THR A 5 15.62 14.64 -0.70
N LEU A 6 15.68 15.86 -1.26
CA LEU A 6 15.11 16.18 -2.57
C LEU A 6 15.75 15.35 -3.69
N LEU A 7 17.08 15.27 -3.71
CA LEU A 7 17.82 14.47 -4.70
C LEU A 7 17.46 12.99 -4.59
N SER A 8 17.35 12.46 -3.37
CA SER A 8 16.98 11.07 -3.12
C SER A 8 15.57 10.77 -3.62
N LEU A 9 14.58 11.62 -3.31
CA LEU A 9 13.21 11.47 -3.81
C LEU A 9 13.17 11.42 -5.34
N GLY A 10 13.88 12.34 -6.00
CA GLY A 10 13.97 12.37 -7.46
C GLY A 10 14.60 11.10 -8.04
N ALA A 11 15.68 10.61 -7.43
CA ALA A 11 16.36 9.39 -7.84
C ALA A 11 15.45 8.14 -7.72
N TYR A 12 14.81 7.93 -6.56
CA TYR A 12 13.90 6.79 -6.37
C TYR A 12 12.67 6.89 -7.27
N THR A 13 12.12 8.09 -7.46
CA THR A 13 11.02 8.30 -8.42
C THR A 13 11.42 7.87 -9.83
N ARG A 14 12.66 8.16 -10.25
CA ARG A 14 13.18 7.74 -11.57
C ARG A 14 13.33 6.21 -11.67
N ILE A 15 13.77 5.55 -10.60
CA ILE A 15 13.96 4.09 -10.57
C ILE A 15 12.62 3.35 -10.71
N PHE A 16 11.58 3.80 -9.99
CA PHE A 16 10.27 3.16 -10.03
C PHE A 16 9.41 3.54 -11.26
N ARG A 17 9.79 4.58 -12.01
CA ARG A 17 9.11 4.92 -13.27
C ARG A 17 9.32 3.83 -14.30
N GLY A 18 8.23 3.18 -14.71
CA GLY A 18 8.25 2.10 -15.70
C GLY A 18 8.69 0.74 -15.13
N TRP A 19 8.94 0.66 -13.83
CA TRP A 19 9.12 -0.62 -13.16
C TRP A 19 7.77 -1.34 -13.05
N HIS A 20 7.79 -2.64 -13.27
CA HIS A 20 6.66 -3.53 -13.05
C HIS A 20 7.08 -4.66 -12.12
N PRO A 21 6.24 -5.05 -11.14
CA PRO A 21 6.54 -6.18 -10.28
C PRO A 21 6.58 -7.46 -11.10
N GLU A 22 7.58 -8.31 -10.84
CA GLU A 22 7.59 -9.68 -11.35
C GLU A 22 6.54 -10.52 -10.61
N PRO A 23 5.90 -11.49 -11.29
CA PRO A 23 5.01 -12.43 -10.61
C PRO A 23 5.72 -13.17 -9.48
N THR A 24 5.00 -13.39 -8.38
CA THR A 24 5.51 -14.12 -7.22
C THR A 24 4.41 -15.01 -6.64
N ASP A 25 4.79 -16.15 -6.11
CA ASP A 25 3.88 -17.07 -5.40
C ASP A 25 3.63 -16.63 -3.95
N VAL A 26 4.28 -15.55 -3.50
CA VAL A 26 4.09 -15.01 -2.15
C VAL A 26 2.69 -14.38 -2.04
N PRO A 27 1.86 -14.80 -1.06
CA PRO A 27 0.57 -14.15 -0.80
C PRO A 27 0.75 -12.64 -0.59
N THR A 28 -0.08 -11.85 -1.25
CA THR A 28 0.02 -10.38 -1.24
C THR A 28 -1.28 -9.77 -0.73
N LEU A 29 -1.18 -8.82 0.20
CA LEU A 29 -2.30 -8.01 0.67
C LEU A 29 -2.17 -6.58 0.15
N LEU A 30 -3.19 -6.09 -0.55
CA LEU A 30 -3.36 -4.67 -0.89
C LEU A 30 -4.25 -4.00 0.15
N VAL A 31 -3.65 -3.14 0.97
CA VAL A 31 -4.40 -2.31 1.92
C VAL A 31 -4.73 -0.96 1.27
N ARG A 32 -6.00 -0.58 1.22
CA ARG A 32 -6.47 0.64 0.54
C ARG A 32 -7.18 1.59 1.50
N ALA A 33 -6.95 2.88 1.32
CA ALA A 33 -7.72 3.92 1.99
C ALA A 33 -9.15 3.98 1.42
N THR A 34 -10.13 4.28 2.27
CA THR A 34 -11.55 4.44 1.86
C THR A 34 -11.91 5.86 1.45
N GLU A 35 -11.03 6.84 1.68
CA GLU A 35 -11.28 8.26 1.35
C GLU A 35 -10.25 8.81 0.35
N PRO A 36 -10.69 9.54 -0.69
CA PRO A 36 -9.80 10.22 -1.60
C PRO A 36 -9.15 11.46 -0.96
N LEU A 37 -8.01 11.86 -1.51
CA LEU A 37 -7.52 13.24 -1.33
C LEU A 37 -8.36 14.22 -2.19
N PRO A 38 -8.42 15.51 -1.83
CA PRO A 38 -9.06 16.51 -2.67
C PRO A 38 -8.52 16.51 -4.10
N HIS A 39 -9.40 16.71 -5.08
CA HIS A 39 -9.08 16.78 -6.52
C HIS A 39 -8.54 15.49 -7.16
N MET A 40 -8.77 14.34 -6.54
CA MET A 40 -8.49 13.04 -7.16
C MET A 40 -9.56 12.68 -8.23
N PRO A 41 -9.19 11.92 -9.28
CA PRO A 41 -10.14 11.38 -10.26
C PRO A 41 -11.10 10.37 -9.62
N ASP A 42 -12.17 9.97 -10.33
CA ASP A 42 -13.14 9.00 -9.78
C ASP A 42 -12.52 7.63 -9.43
N GLN A 43 -11.50 7.20 -10.19
CA GLN A 43 -10.77 5.93 -10.00
C GLN A 43 -9.45 6.19 -9.27
N TRP A 44 -9.56 6.67 -8.03
CA TRP A 44 -8.42 7.13 -7.24
C TRP A 44 -7.81 6.05 -6.34
N GLN A 45 -8.53 4.97 -6.08
CA GLN A 45 -8.06 3.92 -5.19
C GLN A 45 -6.79 3.25 -5.73
N SER A 46 -5.89 2.90 -4.81
CA SER A 46 -4.69 2.12 -5.14
C SER A 46 -5.05 0.79 -5.81
N SER A 47 -4.19 0.35 -6.73
CA SER A 47 -4.32 -0.91 -7.46
C SER A 47 -3.03 -1.71 -7.44
N TRP A 48 -3.14 -3.04 -7.45
CA TRP A 48 -2.01 -3.95 -7.63
C TRP A 48 -2.26 -4.88 -8.82
N PRO A 49 -1.27 -5.11 -9.71
CA PRO A 49 -1.50 -5.85 -10.96
C PRO A 49 -1.50 -7.38 -10.82
N GLY A 50 -0.87 -7.93 -9.77
CA GLY A 50 -0.78 -9.38 -9.54
C GLY A 50 -1.95 -9.92 -8.69
N PRO A 51 -2.06 -11.24 -8.47
CA PRO A 51 -3.01 -11.80 -7.51
C PRO A 51 -2.79 -11.22 -6.11
N HIS A 52 -3.86 -10.79 -5.45
CA HIS A 52 -3.80 -10.23 -4.10
C HIS A 52 -5.15 -10.32 -3.40
N ASP A 53 -5.10 -10.40 -2.08
CA ASP A 53 -6.23 -10.06 -1.22
C ASP A 53 -6.33 -8.54 -1.04
N THR A 54 -7.49 -8.04 -0.65
CA THR A 54 -7.72 -6.61 -0.43
C THR A 54 -8.32 -6.35 0.94
N ALA A 55 -7.84 -5.32 1.63
CA ALA A 55 -8.46 -4.78 2.83
C ALA A 55 -8.65 -3.27 2.69
N ASP A 56 -9.87 -2.80 2.88
CA ASP A 56 -10.19 -1.37 2.88
C ASP A 56 -10.19 -0.84 4.32
N VAL A 57 -9.45 0.24 4.58
CA VAL A 57 -9.27 0.84 5.91
C VAL A 57 -9.64 2.32 5.93
N PRO A 58 -10.09 2.87 7.08
CA PRO A 58 -10.55 4.25 7.16
C PRO A 58 -9.47 5.29 6.81
N GLY A 59 -9.93 6.42 6.28
CA GLY A 59 -9.11 7.59 6.02
C GLY A 59 -8.53 7.67 4.61
N THR A 60 -7.64 8.65 4.45
CA THR A 60 -6.91 8.99 3.24
C THR A 60 -5.56 8.26 3.18
N HIS A 61 -4.82 8.43 2.08
CA HIS A 61 -3.49 7.86 1.89
C HIS A 61 -2.53 8.05 3.09
N LEU A 62 -2.55 9.22 3.73
CA LEU A 62 -1.73 9.48 4.91
C LEU A 62 -2.44 9.10 6.21
N SER A 63 -3.71 9.50 6.38
CA SER A 63 -4.39 9.27 7.65
C SER A 63 -4.65 7.80 7.95
N MET A 64 -4.65 6.92 6.93
CA MET A 64 -4.68 5.47 7.15
C MET A 64 -3.41 4.93 7.84
N LEU A 65 -2.26 5.58 7.63
CA LEU A 65 -0.97 5.22 8.23
C LEU A 65 -0.74 5.95 9.57
N GLU A 66 -1.46 7.04 9.81
CA GLU A 66 -1.33 7.88 11.00
C GLU A 66 -2.53 7.67 11.93
N ASN A 67 -3.60 8.47 11.76
CA ASN A 67 -4.78 8.49 12.63
C ASN A 67 -5.49 7.13 12.74
N HIS A 68 -5.39 6.29 11.71
CA HIS A 68 -5.99 4.95 11.68
C HIS A 68 -4.95 3.82 11.69
N ALA A 69 -3.71 4.10 12.12
CA ALA A 69 -2.63 3.12 12.20
C ALA A 69 -3.04 1.82 12.92
N THR A 70 -3.78 1.93 14.04
CA THR A 70 -4.26 0.77 14.80
C THR A 70 -5.19 -0.11 13.97
N THR A 71 -6.20 0.49 13.33
CA THR A 71 -7.15 -0.24 12.47
C THR A 71 -6.46 -0.86 11.26
N THR A 72 -5.50 -0.14 10.66
CA THR A 72 -4.67 -0.64 9.57
C THR A 72 -3.84 -1.86 10.00
N ALA A 73 -3.20 -1.80 11.17
CA ALA A 73 -2.41 -2.90 11.71
C ALA A 73 -3.29 -4.12 12.06
N GLU A 74 -4.51 -3.90 12.57
CA GLU A 74 -5.47 -4.96 12.84
C GLU A 74 -5.89 -5.69 11.56
N ALA A 75 -6.17 -4.97 10.47
CA ALA A 75 -6.49 -5.58 9.19
C ALA A 75 -5.33 -6.45 8.66
N ILE A 76 -4.10 -5.95 8.74
CA ILE A 76 -2.90 -6.70 8.35
C ILE A 76 -2.72 -7.96 9.21
N ARG A 77 -2.84 -7.83 10.54
CA ARG A 77 -2.69 -8.96 11.46
C ARG A 77 -3.76 -10.03 11.23
N GLY A 78 -5.02 -9.64 11.04
CA GLY A 78 -6.10 -10.58 10.74
C GLY A 78 -5.85 -11.34 9.45
N TRP A 79 -5.29 -10.69 8.44
CA TRP A 79 -4.89 -11.36 7.19
C TRP A 79 -3.73 -12.35 7.42
N ILE A 80 -2.68 -11.96 8.13
CA ILE A 80 -1.56 -12.85 8.45
C ILE A 80 -2.04 -14.08 9.23
N GLU A 81 -2.92 -13.90 10.21
CA GLU A 81 -3.49 -15.00 11.00
C GLU A 81 -4.32 -15.96 10.13
N ALA A 82 -5.05 -15.43 9.14
CA ALA A 82 -5.86 -16.22 8.22
C ALA A 82 -5.04 -17.04 7.22
N LEU A 83 -3.82 -16.61 6.87
CA LEU A 83 -2.90 -17.40 6.03
C LEU A 83 -2.45 -18.70 6.72
N GLY A 84 -2.54 -18.76 8.05
CA GLY A 84 -2.05 -19.88 8.84
C GLY A 84 -0.52 -19.98 8.85
N PRO A 85 0.05 -21.00 9.52
CA PRO A 85 1.47 -21.29 9.42
C PRO A 85 1.83 -21.60 7.97
N ALA A 86 2.97 -21.08 7.49
CA ALA A 86 3.52 -21.51 6.20
C ALA A 86 3.61 -23.04 6.20
N ALA A 87 3.00 -23.69 5.21
CA ALA A 87 3.18 -25.11 4.99
C ALA A 87 4.68 -25.34 4.72
N GLY A 88 5.39 -25.79 5.74
CA GLY A 88 6.79 -26.22 5.64
C GLY A 88 6.92 -27.59 4.99
#